data_AF-A0A972LDA4-F1
#
_entry.id   AF-A0A972LDA4-F1
#
_cell.length_a   1.000
_cell.length_b   1.000
_cell.length_c   1.000
_cell.angle_alpha   90.00
_cell.angle_beta   90.00
_cell.angle_gamma   90.00
#
_symmetry.space_group_name_H-M   'P 1'
#
loop_
_entity.id
_entity.type
_entity.pdbx_description
1 polymer ?
#
loop_
_entity_poly.entity_id
_entity_poly.type
_entity_poly.pdbx_seq_one_letter_code
_entity_poly.pdbx_strand_id
1 'polypeptide(L)'
;MSVKKNRSSCNSRWPGQSDGFSLIEVLISVLILSVGLLGTARLQVLGLSYNQSAYLRSQASIVAYDIVDRMRANPIGVASGGYNAIDSTTPPSDPACIAAGCTDTELIAHDIRDWSLASLAILPSGSGTVTRNGNIFTVTVNWAEKGAVENVSFTFRL
;
A
#
# COMPACT_ATOMS: atom_id res chain seq x y z
N MET A 1 -34.56 -84.86 -35.22
CA MET A 1 -33.59 -84.49 -34.17
C MET A 1 -34.02 -83.17 -33.53
N SER A 2 -34.39 -83.19 -32.24
CA SER A 2 -34.71 -81.99 -31.46
C SER A 2 -33.56 -81.75 -30.48
N VAL A 3 -32.87 -80.62 -30.60
CA VAL A 3 -31.80 -80.23 -29.67
C VAL A 3 -32.36 -79.12 -28.77
N LYS A 4 -32.66 -79.48 -27.51
CA LYS A 4 -32.97 -78.52 -26.45
C LYS A 4 -31.69 -77.77 -26.07
N LYS A 5 -31.66 -76.44 -26.23
CA LYS A 5 -30.60 -75.59 -25.65
C LYS A 5 -30.89 -75.34 -24.17
N ASN A 6 -29.91 -75.70 -23.34
CA ASN A 6 -29.91 -75.68 -21.89
C ASN A 6 -29.67 -74.25 -21.36
N ARG A 7 -30.37 -73.88 -20.28
CA ARG A 7 -30.31 -72.55 -19.64
C ARG A 7 -29.13 -72.47 -18.67
N SER A 8 -28.47 -71.33 -18.62
CA SER A 8 -27.74 -70.92 -17.40
C SER A 8 -27.68 -69.40 -17.29
N SER A 9 -28.52 -68.88 -16.40
CA SER A 9 -28.48 -67.52 -15.87
C SER A 9 -27.30 -67.37 -14.91
N CYS A 10 -26.33 -66.52 -15.22
CA CYS A 10 -25.37 -66.02 -14.23
C CYS A 10 -25.69 -64.55 -13.96
N ASN A 11 -26.40 -64.30 -12.86
CA ASN A 11 -26.67 -62.96 -12.34
C ASN A 11 -25.46 -62.56 -11.48
N SER A 12 -24.52 -61.79 -12.03
CA SER A 12 -23.38 -61.25 -11.28
C SER A 12 -23.84 -60.08 -10.40
N ARG A 13 -24.40 -60.38 -9.23
CA ARG A 13 -24.54 -59.41 -8.14
C ARG A 13 -23.20 -59.34 -7.41
N TRP A 14 -22.37 -58.37 -7.79
CA TRP A 14 -21.25 -57.95 -6.95
C TRP A 14 -21.86 -57.29 -5.71
N PRO A 15 -21.60 -57.78 -4.50
CA PRO A 15 -22.02 -57.07 -3.30
C PRO A 15 -21.21 -55.77 -3.26
N GLY A 16 -21.90 -54.63 -3.41
CA GLY A 16 -21.30 -53.33 -3.13
C GLY A 16 -20.89 -53.32 -1.66
N GLN A 17 -19.59 -53.34 -1.41
CA GLN A 17 -19.02 -53.13 -0.08
C GLN A 17 -19.38 -51.70 0.32
N SER A 18 -20.28 -51.53 1.28
CA SER A 18 -20.47 -50.24 1.94
C SER A 18 -19.30 -50.01 2.88
N ASP A 19 -18.24 -49.36 2.36
CA ASP A 19 -17.15 -48.85 3.17
C ASP A 19 -17.67 -47.65 3.97
N GLY A 20 -17.89 -47.86 5.27
CA GLY A 20 -18.17 -46.79 6.21
C GLY A 20 -16.88 -46.08 6.60
N PHE A 21 -16.92 -44.75 6.72
CA PHE A 21 -15.79 -43.97 7.23
C PHE A 21 -15.42 -44.42 8.65
N SER A 22 -14.13 -44.63 8.89
CA SER A 22 -13.63 -44.93 10.23
C SER A 22 -13.50 -43.63 11.05
N LEU A 23 -13.76 -43.67 12.35
CA LEU A 23 -13.63 -42.50 13.24
C LEU A 23 -12.22 -41.88 13.20
N ILE A 24 -11.19 -42.70 12.98
CA ILE A 24 -9.80 -42.23 12.85
C ILE A 24 -9.59 -41.41 11.58
N GLU A 25 -10.29 -41.73 10.50
CA GLU A 25 -10.18 -41.04 9.21
C GLU A 25 -10.74 -39.62 9.29
N VAL A 26 -11.88 -39.46 9.97
CA VAL A 26 -12.46 -38.15 10.25
C VAL A 26 -11.55 -37.32 11.14
N LEU A 27 -10.93 -37.94 12.16
CA LEU A 27 -10.04 -37.25 13.10
C LEU A 27 -8.77 -36.75 12.41
N ILE A 28 -8.17 -37.57 11.54
CA ILE A 28 -7.03 -37.16 10.70
C ILE A 28 -7.44 -36.05 9.73
N SER A 29 -8.62 -36.14 9.13
CA SER A 29 -9.13 -35.11 8.20
C SER A 29 -9.29 -33.75 8.89
N VAL A 30 -9.90 -33.73 10.08
CA VAL A 30 -10.05 -32.51 10.88
C VAL A 30 -8.68 -31.97 11.32
N LEU A 31 -7.73 -32.83 11.67
CA LEU A 31 -6.36 -32.43 12.00
C LEU A 31 -5.70 -31.70 10.83
N ILE A 32 -5.69 -32.32 9.64
CA ILE A 32 -5.09 -31.73 8.43
C ILE A 32 -5.78 -30.40 8.09
N LEU A 33 -7.12 -30.37 8.13
CA LEU A 33 -7.90 -29.16 7.86
C LEU A 33 -7.58 -28.04 8.84
N SER A 34 -7.45 -28.37 10.14
CA SER A 34 -7.14 -27.37 11.17
C SER A 34 -5.75 -26.73 10.96
N VAL A 35 -4.75 -27.54 10.62
CA VAL A 35 -3.40 -27.06 10.28
C VAL A 35 -3.42 -26.21 9.00
N GLY A 36 -4.17 -26.64 7.99
CA GLY A 36 -4.37 -25.88 6.76
C GLY A 36 -5.00 -24.52 7.00
N LEU A 37 -6.07 -24.45 7.80
CA LEU A 37 -6.74 -23.19 8.15
C LEU A 37 -5.82 -22.23 8.90
N LEU A 38 -5.04 -22.72 9.87
CA LEU A 38 -4.04 -21.91 10.58
C LEU A 38 -2.97 -21.34 9.62
N GLY A 39 -2.54 -22.14 8.64
CA GLY A 39 -1.64 -21.69 7.57
C GLY A 39 -2.24 -20.54 6.76
N THR A 40 -3.50 -20.68 6.32
CA THR A 40 -4.18 -19.62 5.56
C THR A 40 -4.42 -18.35 6.38
N ALA A 41 -4.77 -18.48 7.66
CA ALA A 41 -4.99 -17.34 8.54
C ALA A 41 -3.72 -16.48 8.69
N ARG A 42 -2.55 -17.12 8.80
CA ARG A 42 -1.27 -16.41 8.82
C ARG A 42 -1.01 -15.66 7.51
N LEU A 43 -1.27 -16.28 6.37
CA LEU A 43 -1.10 -15.64 5.06
C LEU A 43 -2.03 -14.43 4.90
N GLN A 44 -3.26 -14.48 5.42
CA GLN A 44 -4.18 -13.33 5.41
C GLN A 44 -3.60 -12.15 6.19
N VAL A 45 -3.08 -12.39 7.40
CA VAL A 45 -2.46 -11.33 8.22
C VAL A 45 -1.23 -10.72 7.53
N LEU A 46 -0.38 -11.56 6.93
CA LEU A 46 0.77 -11.08 6.16
C LEU A 46 0.32 -10.26 4.94
N GLY A 47 -0.70 -10.72 4.22
CA GLY A 47 -1.29 -10.00 3.09
C GLY A 47 -1.81 -8.61 3.49
N LEU A 48 -2.51 -8.49 4.62
CA LEU A 48 -2.95 -7.21 5.16
C LEU A 48 -1.76 -6.28 5.48
N SER A 49 -0.72 -6.83 6.10
CA SER A 49 0.49 -6.07 6.43
C SER A 49 1.18 -5.50 5.18
N TYR A 50 1.28 -6.29 4.10
CA TYR A 50 1.86 -5.83 2.84
C TYR A 50 0.97 -4.81 2.12
N ASN A 51 -0.35 -5.00 2.15
CA ASN A 51 -1.28 -4.01 1.59
C ASN A 51 -1.17 -2.67 2.31
N GLN A 52 -1.04 -2.68 3.65
CA GLN A 52 -0.83 -1.45 4.41
C GLN A 52 0.48 -0.74 4.03
N SER A 53 1.59 -1.50 3.88
CA SER A 53 2.87 -0.95 3.43
C SER A 53 2.75 -0.30 2.04
N ALA A 54 2.12 -1.00 1.10
CA ALA A 54 1.91 -0.50 -0.26
C ALA A 54 1.01 0.74 -0.29
N TYR A 55 -0.02 0.77 0.55
CA TYR A 55 -0.90 1.93 0.71
C TYR A 55 -0.12 3.16 1.21
N LEU A 56 0.70 3.03 2.27
CA LEU A 56 1.50 4.14 2.79
C LEU A 56 2.52 4.65 1.76
N ARG A 57 3.20 3.75 1.03
CA ARG A 57 4.08 4.15 -0.09
C ARG A 57 3.35 4.91 -1.19
N SER A 58 2.12 4.51 -1.49
CA SER A 58 1.28 5.20 -2.47
C SER A 58 0.88 6.60 -1.99
N GLN A 59 0.47 6.73 -0.73
CA GLN A 59 0.17 8.02 -0.10
C GLN A 59 1.40 8.94 -0.07
N ALA A 60 2.57 8.41 0.30
CA ALA A 60 3.82 9.17 0.29
C ALA A 60 4.20 9.65 -1.12
N SER A 61 3.92 8.84 -2.14
CA SER A 61 4.09 9.25 -3.54
C SER A 61 3.17 10.43 -3.88
N ILE A 62 1.88 10.35 -3.54
CA ILE A 62 0.91 11.43 -3.78
C ILE A 62 1.36 12.73 -3.09
N VAL A 63 1.81 12.66 -1.83
CA VAL A 63 2.32 13.81 -1.08
C VAL A 63 3.60 14.39 -1.69
N ALA A 64 4.48 13.54 -2.23
CA ALA A 64 5.67 14.02 -2.94
C ALA A 64 5.29 14.74 -4.25
N TYR A 65 4.28 14.26 -4.97
CA TYR A 65 3.77 14.96 -6.16
C TYR A 65 3.04 16.26 -5.82
N ASP A 66 2.32 16.32 -4.70
CA ASP A 66 1.60 17.53 -4.24
C ASP A 66 2.52 18.77 -4.18
N ILE A 67 3.68 18.66 -3.53
CA ILE A 67 4.63 19.78 -3.46
C ILE A 67 5.23 20.12 -4.83
N VAL A 68 5.43 19.13 -5.69
CA VAL A 68 5.95 19.34 -7.05
C VAL A 68 4.94 20.05 -7.92
N ASP A 69 3.67 19.71 -7.80
CA ASP A 69 2.62 20.36 -8.56
C ASP A 69 2.39 21.80 -8.08
N ARG A 70 2.56 22.08 -6.78
CA ARG A 70 2.64 23.46 -6.24
C ARG A 70 3.84 24.23 -6.82
N MET A 71 5.03 23.62 -6.86
CA MET A 71 6.21 24.22 -7.50
C MET A 71 5.97 24.52 -8.99
N ARG A 72 5.31 23.62 -9.72
CA ARG A 72 4.96 23.82 -11.14
C ARG A 72 3.93 24.95 -11.32
N ALA A 73 2.99 25.09 -10.39
CA ALA A 73 2.03 26.18 -10.40
C ALA A 73 2.67 27.54 -10.10
N ASN A 74 3.79 27.56 -9.37
CA ASN A 74 4.54 28.77 -9.03
C ASN A 74 5.98 28.77 -9.61
N PRO A 75 6.15 28.91 -10.93
CA PRO A 75 7.46 28.91 -11.57
C PRO A 75 8.32 30.11 -11.15
N ILE A 76 7.70 31.24 -10.76
CA ILE A 76 8.41 32.43 -10.26
C ILE A 76 9.07 32.11 -8.92
N GLY A 77 8.36 31.43 -8.01
CA GLY A 77 8.91 30.97 -6.74
C GLY A 77 10.02 29.93 -6.89
N VAL A 78 9.93 29.06 -7.91
CA VAL A 78 11.01 28.13 -8.25
C VAL A 78 12.25 28.87 -8.77
N ALA A 79 12.06 29.85 -9.66
CA ALA A 79 13.15 30.65 -10.23
C ALA A 79 13.85 31.51 -9.17
N SER A 80 13.11 32.06 -8.20
CA SER A 80 13.66 32.82 -7.07
C SER A 80 14.36 31.94 -6.02
N GLY A 81 14.23 30.60 -6.13
CA GLY A 81 14.85 29.64 -5.23
C GLY A 81 14.09 29.40 -3.93
N GLY A 82 12.82 29.85 -3.83
CA GLY A 82 12.00 29.73 -2.63
C GLY A 82 11.67 28.30 -2.21
N TYR A 83 11.72 27.34 -3.13
CA TYR A 83 11.48 25.92 -2.84
C TYR A 83 12.77 25.09 -2.65
N ASN A 84 13.86 25.71 -2.24
CA ASN A 84 15.12 25.01 -1.94
C ASN A 84 15.31 24.81 -0.43
N ALA A 85 15.91 23.68 -0.06
CA ALA A 85 16.25 23.32 1.32
C ALA A 85 15.03 23.34 2.27
N ILE A 86 13.89 22.86 1.79
CA ILE A 86 12.68 22.73 2.61
C ILE A 86 12.88 21.58 3.59
N ASP A 87 12.52 21.81 4.85
CA ASP A 87 12.37 20.78 5.88
C ASP A 87 11.00 20.97 6.55
N SER A 88 10.12 19.98 6.37
CA SER A 88 8.74 20.05 6.89
C SER A 88 8.66 20.04 8.42
N THR A 89 9.75 19.72 9.13
CA THR A 89 9.81 19.78 10.60
C THR A 89 9.88 21.21 11.13
N THR A 90 10.25 22.16 10.27
CA THR A 90 10.31 23.60 10.59
C THR A 90 9.46 24.41 9.61
N PRO A 91 8.13 24.19 9.61
CA PRO A 91 7.24 24.84 8.66
C PRO A 91 7.20 26.37 8.88
N PRO A 92 7.07 27.17 7.81
CA PRO A 92 6.86 28.61 7.93
C PRO A 92 5.58 28.95 8.72
N SER A 93 5.56 30.14 9.33
CA SER A 93 4.33 30.69 9.90
C SER A 93 3.28 30.94 8.82
N ASP A 94 2.00 30.95 9.21
CA ASP A 94 0.91 31.28 8.30
C ASP A 94 1.04 32.73 7.77
N PRO A 95 1.20 32.94 6.46
CA PRO A 95 1.24 34.28 5.89
C PRO A 95 -0.13 34.95 5.84
N ALA A 96 -1.23 34.22 6.13
CA ALA A 96 -2.60 34.72 6.13
C ALA A 96 -3.03 35.44 4.84
N CYS A 97 -2.40 35.09 3.71
CA CYS A 97 -2.51 35.84 2.46
C CYS A 97 -3.62 35.33 1.52
N ILE A 98 -4.11 34.10 1.69
CA ILE A 98 -5.02 33.46 0.73
C ILE A 98 -6.35 34.21 0.56
N ALA A 99 -6.86 34.84 1.62
CA ALA A 99 -8.09 35.62 1.54
C ALA A 99 -7.92 37.01 0.89
N ALA A 100 -6.69 37.56 0.89
CA ALA A 100 -6.40 38.91 0.41
C ALA A 100 -5.60 38.94 -0.91
N GLY A 101 -5.10 37.78 -1.35
CA GLY A 101 -4.10 37.64 -2.41
C GLY A 101 -2.69 37.54 -1.82
N CYS A 102 -1.92 36.57 -2.30
CA CYS A 102 -0.54 36.36 -1.86
C CYS A 102 0.46 37.01 -2.82
N THR A 103 1.49 37.63 -2.25
CA THR A 103 2.73 37.88 -2.99
C THR A 103 3.47 36.57 -3.27
N ASP A 104 4.41 36.56 -4.21
CA ASP A 104 5.16 35.35 -4.57
C ASP A 104 5.85 34.71 -3.35
N THR A 105 6.43 35.54 -2.46
CA THR A 105 7.10 35.07 -1.23
C THR A 105 6.13 34.49 -0.21
N GLU A 106 4.95 35.09 -0.07
CA GLU A 106 3.92 34.57 0.85
C GLU A 106 3.30 33.28 0.31
N LEU A 107 3.13 33.19 -1.02
CA LEU A 107 2.62 31.97 -1.66
C LEU A 107 3.57 30.79 -1.46
N ILE A 108 4.89 31.00 -1.58
CA ILE A 108 5.89 29.97 -1.27
C ILE A 108 5.78 29.52 0.20
N ALA A 109 5.71 30.47 1.14
CA ALA A 109 5.60 30.15 2.56
C ALA A 109 4.31 29.38 2.87
N HIS A 110 3.20 29.77 2.24
CA HIS A 110 1.92 29.09 2.34
C HIS A 110 2.01 27.66 1.79
N ASP A 111 2.56 27.46 0.60
CA ASP A 111 2.70 26.13 -0.01
C ASP A 111 3.53 25.19 0.84
N ILE A 112 4.69 25.64 1.33
CA ILE A 112 5.57 24.84 2.18
C ILE A 112 4.85 24.48 3.48
N ARG A 113 4.18 25.45 4.10
CA ARG A 113 3.45 25.25 5.34
C ARG A 113 2.32 24.24 5.16
N ASP A 114 1.48 24.42 4.14
CA ASP A 114 0.33 23.56 3.90
C ASP A 114 0.76 22.14 3.52
N TRP A 115 1.81 21.99 2.72
CA TRP A 115 2.40 20.68 2.46
C TRP A 115 2.90 20.01 3.75
N SER A 116 3.57 20.78 4.61
CA SER A 116 4.14 20.30 5.87
C SER A 116 3.07 19.91 6.90
N LEU A 117 1.99 20.69 7.01
CA LEU A 117 0.98 20.53 8.06
C LEU A 117 -0.26 19.76 7.63
N ALA A 118 -0.62 19.81 6.35
CA ALA A 118 -1.81 19.14 5.82
C ALA A 118 -1.44 17.90 5.01
N SER A 119 -0.58 18.02 3.99
CA SER A 119 -0.27 16.91 3.10
C SER A 119 0.50 15.80 3.82
N LEU A 120 1.52 16.14 4.60
CA LEU A 120 2.32 15.14 5.34
C LEU A 120 1.58 14.54 6.55
N ALA A 121 0.53 15.19 7.06
CA ALA A 121 -0.25 14.69 8.20
C ALA A 121 -1.07 13.43 7.88
N ILE A 122 -1.24 13.08 6.60
CA ILE A 122 -1.91 11.83 6.20
C ILE A 122 -1.04 10.59 6.47
N LEU A 123 0.26 10.78 6.64
CA LEU A 123 1.22 9.72 6.91
C LEU A 123 1.51 9.64 8.41
N PRO A 124 1.66 8.43 8.99
CA PRO A 124 2.09 8.28 10.37
C PRO A 124 3.48 8.90 10.56
N SER A 125 3.58 9.93 11.41
CA SER A 125 4.84 10.69 11.61
C SER A 125 5.46 11.16 10.29
N GLY A 126 4.62 11.62 9.36
CA GLY A 126 5.05 12.12 8.06
C GLY A 126 5.99 13.32 8.18
N SER A 127 7.11 13.26 7.47
CA SER A 127 8.01 14.39 7.28
C SER A 127 8.56 14.38 5.87
N GLY A 128 9.06 15.50 5.37
CA GLY A 128 9.63 15.57 4.04
C GLY A 128 10.62 16.70 3.87
N THR A 129 11.48 16.52 2.88
CA THR A 129 12.49 17.51 2.50
C THR A 129 12.49 17.74 1.00
N VAL A 130 12.82 18.96 0.60
CA VAL A 130 13.03 19.32 -0.80
C VAL A 130 14.41 19.94 -0.95
N THR A 131 15.23 19.37 -1.81
CA THR A 131 16.58 19.88 -2.11
C THR A 131 16.73 20.15 -3.60
N ARG A 132 17.43 21.22 -3.94
CA ARG A 132 17.67 21.61 -5.33
C ARG A 132 19.15 21.44 -5.70
N ASN A 133 19.41 20.79 -6.83
CA ASN A 133 20.71 20.71 -7.48
C ASN A 133 20.59 21.19 -8.95
N GLY A 134 20.91 22.45 -9.20
CA GLY A 134 20.68 23.09 -10.51
C GLY A 134 19.19 23.15 -10.84
N ASN A 135 18.76 22.43 -11.88
CA ASN A 135 17.34 22.34 -12.29
C ASN A 135 16.68 21.03 -11.83
N ILE A 136 17.36 20.26 -10.99
CA ILE A 136 16.84 18.99 -10.46
C ILE A 136 16.42 19.22 -9.01
N PHE A 137 15.17 18.89 -8.71
CA PHE A 137 14.57 18.92 -7.38
C PHE A 137 14.41 17.51 -6.87
N THR A 138 14.96 17.22 -5.70
CA THR A 138 14.80 15.95 -5.02
C THR A 138 13.85 16.14 -3.85
N VAL A 139 12.71 15.48 -3.91
CA VAL A 139 11.71 15.45 -2.84
C VAL A 139 11.84 14.12 -2.12
N THR A 140 12.06 14.14 -0.81
CA THR A 140 12.08 12.95 0.03
C THR A 140 10.93 13.03 1.02
N VAL A 141 10.15 11.97 1.12
CA VAL A 141 9.06 11.83 2.08
C VAL A 141 9.36 10.65 2.98
N ASN A 142 9.27 10.85 4.29
CA ASN A 142 9.51 9.86 5.33
C ASN A 142 8.23 9.63 6.13
N TRP A 143 8.03 8.39 6.59
CA TRP A 143 6.93 8.02 7.49
C TRP A 143 7.35 6.88 8.42
N ALA A 144 6.65 6.74 9.54
CA ALA A 144 6.84 5.62 10.46
C ALA A 144 6.01 4.41 10.03
N GLU A 145 6.64 3.24 9.94
CA GLU A 145 5.98 1.98 9.66
C GLU A 145 6.65 0.84 10.44
N LYS A 146 5.85 0.02 11.16
CA LYS A 146 6.33 -1.16 11.90
C LYS A 146 7.51 -0.87 12.86
N GLY A 147 7.57 0.34 13.42
CA GLY A 147 8.64 0.77 14.34
C GLY A 147 9.93 1.21 13.66
N ALA A 148 9.96 1.27 12.33
CA ALA A 148 11.05 1.86 11.54
C ALA A 148 10.59 3.14 10.84
N VAL A 149 11.55 3.98 10.44
CA VAL A 149 11.29 5.11 9.54
C VAL A 149 11.57 4.63 8.11
N GLU A 150 10.53 4.66 7.29
CA GLU A 150 10.60 4.37 5.86
C GLU A 150 10.63 5.68 5.09
N ASN A 151 11.16 5.63 3.86
CA ASN A 151 11.20 6.80 2.99
C ASN A 151 11.00 6.43 1.51
N VAL A 152 10.65 7.46 0.74
CA VAL A 152 10.67 7.45 -0.71
C VAL A 152 11.25 8.78 -1.20
N SER A 153 12.13 8.72 -2.20
CA SER A 153 12.71 9.91 -2.83
C SER A 153 12.40 9.91 -4.31
N PHE A 154 11.99 11.07 -4.80
CA PHE A 154 11.72 11.31 -6.21
C PHE A 154 12.55 12.50 -6.70
N THR A 155 13.01 12.41 -7.94
CA THR A 155 13.76 13.49 -8.58
C THR A 155 12.94 14.05 -9.74
N PHE A 156 12.84 15.37 -9.79
CA PHE A 156 12.05 16.10 -10.78
C PHE A 156 12.93 17.13 -11.45
N ARG A 157 12.68 17.36 -12.74
CA ARG A 157 13.26 18.49 -13.46
C ARG A 157 12.17 19.52 -13.68
N LEU A 158 12.44 20.75 -13.23
CA LEU A 158 11.56 21.92 -13.39
C LEU A 158 12.26 22.98 -14.26
#